data_AF-A0A946YNP9-F1
#
_entry.id   AF-A0A946YNP9-F1
#
_cell.length_a   1.000
_cell.length_b   1.000
_cell.length_c   1.000
_cell.angle_alpha   90.00
_cell.angle_beta   90.00
_cell.angle_gamma   90.00
#
_symmetry.space_group_name_H-M   'P 1'
#
loop_
_entity.id
_entity.type
_entity.pdbx_description
1 polymer ?
#
loop_
_entity_poly.entity_id
_entity_poly.type
_entity_poly.pdbx_seq_one_letter_code
_entity_poly.pdbx_strand_id
1 'polypeptide(L)'
;MKKLGLLDKAFLLTESRQTPMHVGGLSVFNLPRQVNEQEFLHELAAGLSNAQELQHPFGGKLKTSLLGLAGPAYWENDTALDMGYHIRHSALPAPGRYRELFTLVSRLHSTLLDRTRPLWEMHLIEGLQNRQFAVYAK
;
A
#
# COMPACT_ATOMS: atom_id res chain seq x y z
N MET A 1 -10.53 -1.50 -20.11
CA MET A 1 -10.13 -2.82 -19.57
C MET A 1 -8.90 -3.30 -20.32
N LYS A 2 -7.86 -3.78 -19.62
CA LYS A 2 -6.61 -4.28 -20.21
C LYS A 2 -6.40 -5.73 -19.81
N LYS A 3 -6.10 -6.63 -20.75
CA LYS A 3 -5.86 -8.05 -20.44
C LYS A 3 -4.62 -8.19 -19.57
N LEU A 4 -4.69 -9.06 -18.56
CA LEU A 4 -3.56 -9.37 -17.69
C LEU A 4 -2.49 -10.15 -18.46
N GLY A 5 -1.22 -9.77 -18.28
CA GLY A 5 -0.09 -10.47 -18.87
C GLY A 5 0.09 -11.87 -18.30
N LEU A 6 0.79 -12.75 -19.02
CA LEU A 6 1.04 -14.11 -18.56
C LEU A 6 1.88 -14.15 -17.28
N LEU A 7 2.91 -13.29 -17.20
CA LEU A 7 3.76 -13.18 -16.01
C LEU A 7 2.98 -12.67 -14.81
N ASP A 8 2.23 -11.57 -14.94
CA ASP A 8 1.38 -11.04 -13.86
C ASP A 8 0.39 -12.10 -13.35
N LYS A 9 -0.18 -12.90 -14.27
CA LYS A 9 -1.08 -14.00 -13.91
C LYS A 9 -0.37 -15.12 -13.15
N ALA A 10 0.89 -15.40 -13.47
CA ALA A 10 1.69 -16.39 -12.75
C ALA A 10 1.88 -16.00 -11.28
N PHE A 11 2.20 -14.73 -10.99
CA PHE A 11 2.28 -14.24 -9.60
C PHE A 11 0.99 -14.49 -8.82
N LEU A 12 -0.17 -14.22 -9.44
CA LEU A 12 -1.47 -14.46 -8.78
C LEU A 12 -1.79 -15.95 -8.57
N LEU A 13 -1.34 -16.82 -9.47
CA LEU A 13 -1.56 -18.27 -9.41
C LEU A 13 -0.68 -18.98 -8.38
N THR A 14 0.55 -18.49 -8.17
CA THR A 14 1.50 -19.06 -7.21
C THR A 14 1.40 -18.43 -5.82
N GLU A 15 0.60 -17.38 -5.66
CA GLU A 15 0.37 -16.76 -4.35
C GLU A 15 -0.39 -17.69 -3.41
N SER A 16 0.07 -17.71 -2.15
CA SER A 16 -0.61 -18.40 -1.06
C SER A 16 -0.58 -17.53 0.20
N ARG A 17 -1.31 -17.94 1.24
CA ARG A 17 -1.23 -17.28 2.56
C ARG A 17 0.16 -17.36 3.19
N GLN A 18 0.98 -18.33 2.80
CA GLN A 18 2.34 -18.52 3.29
C GLN A 18 3.38 -17.82 2.42
N THR A 19 3.02 -17.53 1.16
CA THR A 19 3.87 -16.91 0.15
C THR A 19 3.09 -15.83 -0.61
N PRO A 20 2.84 -14.67 0.02
CA PRO A 20 2.32 -13.50 -0.68
C PRO A 20 3.24 -13.11 -1.84
N MET A 21 2.67 -12.68 -2.96
CA MET A 21 3.40 -12.37 -4.20
C MET A 21 3.43 -10.86 -4.49
N HIS A 22 3.21 -10.02 -3.48
CA HIS A 22 3.41 -8.58 -3.54
C HIS A 22 4.85 -8.20 -3.20
N VAL A 23 5.31 -7.09 -3.77
CA VAL A 23 6.58 -6.45 -3.40
C VAL A 23 6.30 -5.34 -2.39
N GLY A 24 7.32 -4.87 -1.68
CA GLY A 24 7.17 -3.76 -0.75
C GLY A 24 8.38 -2.83 -0.76
N GLY A 25 8.14 -1.55 -0.56
CA GLY A 25 9.16 -0.52 -0.37
C GLY A 25 8.98 0.16 0.98
N LEU A 26 10.08 0.31 1.71
CA LEU A 26 10.14 1.13 2.93
C LEU A 26 11.06 2.31 2.67
N SER A 27 10.52 3.52 2.77
CA SER A 27 11.26 4.77 2.63
C SER A 27 11.24 5.53 3.94
N VAL A 28 12.40 5.98 4.41
CA VAL A 28 12.56 6.78 5.63
C VAL A 28 12.94 8.20 5.22
N PHE A 29 12.24 9.17 5.79
CA PHE A 29 12.41 10.58 5.48
C PHE A 29 12.74 11.35 6.76
N ASN A 30 13.53 12.41 6.61
CA ASN A 30 13.72 13.40 7.66
C ASN A 30 12.64 14.48 7.51
N LEU A 31 12.00 14.88 8.61
CA LEU A 31 11.10 16.03 8.57
C LEU A 31 11.90 17.29 8.21
N PRO A 32 11.28 18.23 7.45
CA PRO A 32 11.86 19.55 7.24
C PRO A 32 12.21 20.24 8.57
N ARG A 33 13.19 21.14 8.52
CA ARG A 33 13.53 21.95 9.70
C ARG A 33 12.36 22.88 10.02
N GLN A 34 12.11 23.10 11.31
CA GLN A 34 11.15 24.07 11.83
C GLN A 34 9.65 23.80 11.53
N VAL A 35 9.27 22.62 11.02
CA VAL A 35 7.85 22.26 10.90
C VAL A 35 7.33 21.59 12.18
N ASN A 36 6.05 21.82 12.49
CA ASN A 36 5.34 21.00 13.46
C ASN A 36 5.13 19.60 12.85
N GLU A 37 5.54 18.55 13.58
CA GLU A 37 5.50 17.18 13.07
C GLU A 37 4.08 16.69 12.85
N GLN A 38 3.19 16.95 13.81
CA GLN A 38 1.80 16.49 13.75
C GLN A 38 1.03 17.18 12.62
N GLU A 39 1.21 18.49 12.47
CA GLU A 39 0.58 19.26 11.39
C GLU A 39 1.09 18.81 10.02
N PHE A 40 2.41 18.69 9.85
CA PHE A 40 3.01 18.25 8.58
C PHE A 40 2.52 16.86 8.17
N LEU A 41 2.48 15.90 9.09
CA LEU A 41 2.03 14.54 8.79
C LEU A 41 0.52 14.47 8.53
N HIS A 42 -0.28 15.28 9.22
CA HIS A 42 -1.71 15.39 8.95
C HIS A 42 -1.96 15.95 7.55
N GLU A 43 -1.28 17.04 7.16
CA GLU A 43 -1.39 17.63 5.83
C GLU A 43 -0.91 16.66 4.75
N LEU A 44 0.19 15.93 4.99
CA LEU A 44 0.70 14.92 4.07
C LEU A 44 -0.33 13.79 3.88
N ALA A 45 -0.90 13.26 4.96
CA ALA A 45 -1.92 12.21 4.90
C ALA A 45 -3.18 12.69 4.16
N ALA A 46 -3.63 13.91 4.43
CA ALA A 46 -4.78 14.52 3.76
C ALA A 46 -4.52 14.74 2.26
N GLY A 47 -3.33 15.25 1.90
CA GLY A 47 -2.92 15.48 0.52
C GLY A 47 -2.86 14.18 -0.29
N LEU A 48 -2.32 13.11 0.30
CA LEU A 48 -2.28 11.79 -0.32
C LEU A 48 -3.69 11.20 -0.52
N SER A 49 -4.60 11.42 0.43
CA SER A 49 -5.95 10.84 0.42
C SER A 49 -6.93 11.59 -0.50
N ASN A 50 -6.60 12.81 -0.94
CA ASN A 50 -7.47 13.66 -1.75
C ASN A 50 -7.38 13.37 -3.27
N ALA A 51 -6.63 12.35 -3.69
CA ALA A 51 -6.58 11.96 -5.09
C ALA A 51 -7.92 11.34 -5.53
N GLN A 52 -8.64 12.01 -6.45
CA GLN A 52 -9.94 11.55 -6.94
C GLN A 52 -9.83 10.49 -8.04
N GLU A 53 -8.75 10.53 -8.82
CA GLU A 53 -8.47 9.55 -9.86
C GLU A 53 -7.00 9.13 -9.78
N LEU A 54 -6.78 7.81 -9.84
CA LEU A 54 -5.44 7.25 -9.97
C LEU A 54 -5.26 6.67 -11.35
N GLN A 55 -4.09 6.94 -11.94
CA GLN A 55 -3.71 6.34 -13.21
C GLN A 55 -3.43 4.84 -13.04
N HIS A 56 -3.54 4.09 -14.12
CA HIS A 56 -3.09 2.71 -14.14
C HIS A 56 -1.59 2.63 -13.75
N PRO A 57 -1.18 1.69 -12.88
CA PRO A 57 -1.95 0.58 -12.35
C PRO A 57 -2.76 0.89 -11.07
N PHE A 58 -2.50 2.00 -10.39
CA PHE A 58 -3.03 2.29 -9.05
C PHE A 58 -4.54 2.54 -9.00
N GLY A 59 -5.15 2.98 -10.11
CA GLY A 59 -6.62 3.05 -10.24
C GLY A 59 -7.27 1.79 -10.78
N GLY A 60 -6.50 0.73 -11.04
CA GLY A 60 -6.98 -0.51 -11.64
C GLY A 60 -7.18 -1.63 -10.61
N LYS A 61 -8.32 -2.32 -10.67
CA LYS A 61 -8.57 -3.55 -9.92
C LYS A 61 -8.60 -4.78 -10.80
N LEU A 62 -8.37 -5.94 -10.19
CA LEU A 62 -8.38 -7.22 -10.87
C LEU A 62 -9.81 -7.70 -11.10
N LYS A 63 -10.12 -8.06 -12.34
CA LYS A 63 -11.37 -8.75 -12.72
C LYS A 63 -11.07 -10.11 -13.30
N THR A 64 -11.72 -11.12 -12.74
CA THR A 64 -11.64 -12.50 -13.21
C THR A 64 -12.99 -12.98 -13.71
N SER A 65 -13.00 -13.99 -14.58
CA SER A 65 -14.23 -14.62 -15.04
C SER A 65 -14.78 -15.59 -13.98
N LEU A 66 -15.90 -16.27 -14.28
CA LEU A 66 -16.47 -17.32 -13.42
C LEU A 66 -15.50 -18.48 -13.15
N LEU A 67 -14.49 -18.68 -14.01
CA LEU A 67 -13.43 -19.67 -13.82
C LEU A 67 -12.27 -19.12 -12.95
N GLY A 68 -12.42 -17.94 -12.35
CA GLY A 68 -11.38 -17.27 -11.58
C GLY A 68 -10.10 -17.07 -12.40
N LEU A 69 -8.95 -17.36 -11.78
CA LEU A 69 -7.65 -17.30 -12.44
C LEU A 69 -7.41 -18.43 -13.45
N ALA A 70 -8.25 -19.47 -13.52
CA ALA A 70 -8.14 -20.45 -14.62
C ALA A 70 -8.63 -19.84 -15.95
N GLY A 71 -9.51 -18.84 -15.91
CA GLY A 71 -10.04 -18.13 -17.07
C GLY A 71 -9.29 -16.84 -17.45
N PRO A 72 -9.87 -16.02 -18.34
CA PRO A 72 -9.36 -14.69 -18.65
C PRO A 72 -9.38 -13.76 -17.43
N ALA A 73 -8.35 -12.93 -17.29
CA ALA A 73 -8.23 -11.91 -16.25
C ALA A 73 -7.88 -10.55 -16.87
N TYR A 74 -8.38 -9.48 -16.28
CA TYR A 74 -8.26 -8.12 -16.79
C TYR A 74 -8.03 -7.12 -15.66
N TRP A 75 -7.32 -6.05 -15.97
CA TRP A 75 -7.37 -4.80 -15.22
C TRP A 75 -8.58 -3.98 -15.67
N GLU A 76 -9.42 -3.60 -14.72
CA GLU A 76 -10.50 -2.63 -14.92
C GLU A 76 -10.33 -1.43 -14.00
N ASN A 77 -10.76 -0.25 -14.44
CA ASN A 77 -10.72 0.93 -13.57
C ASN A 77 -11.67 0.73 -12.41
N ASP A 78 -11.23 1.09 -11.20
CA ASP A 78 -12.10 1.10 -10.04
C ASP A 78 -12.87 2.41 -9.97
N THR A 79 -14.19 2.35 -10.10
CA THR A 79 -15.06 3.53 -10.08
C THR A 79 -15.46 3.97 -8.67
N ALA A 80 -15.08 3.19 -7.66
CA ALA A 80 -15.38 3.46 -6.25
C ALA A 80 -14.11 3.31 -5.39
N LEU A 81 -13.01 3.93 -5.85
CA LEU A 81 -11.72 3.91 -5.17
C LEU A 81 -11.85 4.47 -3.75
N ASP A 82 -11.52 3.63 -2.77
CA ASP A 82 -11.57 3.97 -1.35
C ASP A 82 -10.17 4.34 -0.86
N MET A 83 -9.84 5.62 -0.92
CA MET A 83 -8.52 6.12 -0.50
C MET A 83 -8.24 5.86 0.98
N GLY A 84 -9.27 5.78 1.84
CA GLY A 84 -9.10 5.46 3.25
C GLY A 84 -8.72 4.00 3.50
N TYR A 85 -9.07 3.09 2.59
CA TYR A 85 -8.59 1.71 2.61
C TYR A 85 -7.09 1.65 2.27
N HIS A 86 -6.70 2.33 1.17
CA HIS A 86 -5.37 2.25 0.61
C HIS A 86 -4.33 3.09 1.35
N ILE A 87 -4.71 4.21 1.94
CA ILE A 87 -3.80 5.12 2.64
C ILE A 87 -4.13 5.11 4.13
N ARG A 88 -3.19 4.61 4.92
CA ARG A 88 -3.35 4.45 6.37
C ARG A 88 -2.28 5.23 7.10
N HIS A 89 -2.70 5.93 8.15
CA HIS A 89 -1.79 6.56 9.09
C HIS A 89 -1.57 5.64 10.29
N SER A 90 -0.32 5.38 10.65
CA SER A 90 0.08 4.51 11.76
C SER A 90 1.12 5.23 12.63
N ALA A 91 1.08 5.00 13.93
CA ALA A 91 2.10 5.49 14.87
C ALA A 91 2.91 4.33 15.43
N LEU A 92 4.22 4.53 15.58
CA LEU A 92 5.06 3.57 16.27
C LEU A 92 4.88 3.68 17.80
N PRO A 93 4.91 2.55 18.52
CA PRO A 93 5.00 2.58 19.96
C PRO A 93 6.35 3.16 20.40
N ALA A 94 6.37 3.81 21.56
CA ALA A 94 7.61 4.18 22.21
C ALA A 94 8.52 2.94 22.40
N PRO A 95 9.84 3.04 22.18
CA PRO A 95 10.62 4.26 21.98
C PRO A 95 10.80 4.71 20.52
N GLY A 96 10.10 4.12 19.53
CA GLY A 96 10.11 4.62 18.14
C GLY A 96 11.40 4.37 17.36
N ARG A 97 12.11 3.26 17.59
CA ARG A 97 13.36 2.94 16.87
C ARG A 97 13.05 2.15 15.60
N TYR A 98 14.09 1.93 14.80
CA TYR A 98 13.97 1.04 13.64
C TYR A 98 13.55 -0.39 13.98
N ARG A 99 13.78 -0.87 15.22
CA ARG A 99 13.24 -2.17 15.66
C ARG A 99 11.72 -2.18 15.63
N GLU A 100 11.09 -1.15 16.19
CA GLU A 100 9.64 -1.02 16.20
C GLU A 100 9.10 -0.82 14.78
N LEU A 101 9.79 -0.01 13.95
CA LEU A 101 9.46 0.17 12.53
C LEU A 101 9.48 -1.15 11.75
N PHE A 102 10.58 -1.90 11.81
CA PHE A 102 10.70 -3.15 11.08
C PHE A 102 9.70 -4.19 11.58
N THR A 103 9.39 -4.22 12.88
CA THR A 103 8.34 -5.10 13.43
C THR A 103 6.97 -4.78 12.81
N LEU A 104 6.62 -3.48 12.72
CA LEU A 104 5.39 -3.05 12.07
C LEU A 104 5.38 -3.43 10.59
N VAL A 105 6.46 -3.13 9.86
CA VAL A 105 6.59 -3.42 8.43
C VAL A 105 6.52 -4.91 8.15
N SER A 106 7.16 -5.77 8.97
CA SER A 106 7.06 -7.22 8.84
C SER A 106 5.61 -7.70 8.95
N ARG A 107 4.84 -7.14 9.90
CA ARG A 107 3.41 -7.46 10.03
C ARG A 107 2.62 -7.00 8.81
N LEU A 108 2.85 -5.78 8.33
CA LEU A 108 2.17 -5.22 7.16
C LEU A 108 2.51 -5.98 5.87
N HIS A 109 3.75 -6.42 5.70
CA HIS A 109 4.19 -7.18 4.54
C HIS A 109 3.70 -8.63 4.55
N SER A 110 3.35 -9.16 5.72
CA SER A 110 2.83 -10.54 5.85
C SER A 110 1.35 -10.67 5.48
N THR A 111 0.60 -9.56 5.38
CA THR A 111 -0.82 -9.60 5.01
C THR A 111 -1.01 -9.57 3.49
N LEU A 112 -1.89 -10.44 2.98
CA LEU A 112 -2.30 -10.43 1.58
C LEU A 112 -3.04 -9.14 1.22
N LEU A 113 -2.87 -8.66 -0.01
CA LEU A 113 -3.69 -7.61 -0.58
C LEU A 113 -5.09 -8.15 -0.94
N ASP A 114 -6.11 -7.32 -0.73
CA ASP A 114 -7.48 -7.64 -1.13
C ASP A 114 -7.65 -7.53 -2.65
N ARG A 115 -7.85 -8.68 -3.30
CA ARG A 115 -7.99 -8.78 -4.76
C ARG A 115 -9.28 -8.19 -5.32
N THR A 116 -10.23 -7.79 -4.46
CA THR A 116 -11.45 -7.09 -4.89
C THR A 116 -11.22 -5.59 -5.13
N ARG A 117 -10.04 -5.07 -4.76
CA ARG A 117 -9.63 -3.68 -4.84
C ARG A 117 -8.35 -3.55 -5.69
N PRO A 118 -7.92 -2.32 -6.02
CA PRO A 118 -6.58 -2.11 -6.54
C PRO A 118 -5.52 -2.74 -5.65
N LEU A 119 -4.57 -3.46 -6.24
CA LEU A 119 -3.58 -4.25 -5.50
C LEU A 119 -2.42 -3.38 -5.03
N TRP A 120 -2.70 -2.46 -4.10
CA TRP A 120 -1.67 -1.68 -3.41
C TRP A 120 -2.17 -1.14 -2.06
N GLU A 121 -1.26 -0.88 -1.14
CA GLU A 121 -1.50 -0.22 0.16
C GLU A 121 -0.32 0.70 0.49
N MET A 122 -0.59 1.83 1.13
CA MET A 122 0.39 2.80 1.62
C MET A 122 0.15 3.11 3.08
N HIS A 123 1.22 3.03 3.87
CA HIS A 123 1.22 3.35 5.28
C HIS A 123 2.17 4.51 5.55
N LEU A 124 1.62 5.64 5.97
CA LEU A 124 2.38 6.72 6.59
C LEU A 124 2.63 6.33 8.06
N ILE A 125 3.89 6.34 8.48
CA ILE A 125 4.32 5.85 9.79
C ILE A 125 5.02 6.98 10.55
N GLU A 126 4.41 7.41 11.65
CA GLU A 126 4.91 8.45 12.56
C GLU A 126 5.56 7.87 13.84
N GLY A 127 6.14 8.74 14.65
CA GLY A 127 6.72 8.37 15.95
C GLY A 127 8.11 7.74 15.86
N LEU A 128 8.82 7.93 14.75
CA LEU A 128 10.23 7.57 14.62
C LEU A 128 11.12 8.59 15.33
N GLN A 129 12.22 8.11 15.89
CA GLN A 129 13.26 8.96 16.49
C GLN A 129 13.89 9.91 15.48
N ASN A 130 14.60 10.93 15.98
CA ASN A 130 15.38 11.87 15.17
C ASN A 130 14.57 12.72 14.19
N ARG A 131 13.28 12.99 14.50
CA ARG A 131 12.36 13.74 13.63
C ARG A 131 12.28 13.11 12.24
N GLN A 132 12.03 11.81 12.22
CA GLN A 132 11.84 11.05 11.00
C GLN A 132 10.40 10.55 10.90
N PHE A 133 9.99 10.26 9.69
CA PHE A 133 8.79 9.48 9.41
C PHE A 133 9.11 8.47 8.32
N ALA A 134 8.27 7.45 8.18
CA ALA A 134 8.45 6.44 7.15
C ALA A 134 7.19 6.30 6.30
N VAL A 135 7.39 5.89 5.06
CA VAL A 135 6.32 5.43 4.17
C VAL A 135 6.63 4.00 3.80
N TYR A 136 5.69 3.10 4.08
CA TYR A 136 5.72 1.74 3.58
C TYR A 136 4.63 1.58 2.51
N ALA A 137 4.98 1.08 1.34
CA ALA A 137 4.03 0.80 0.28
C ALA A 137 4.24 -0.62 -0.26
N LYS A 138 3.15 -1.32 -0.57
CA LYS A 138 3.14 -2.62 -1.25
C LYS A 138 2.03 -2.68 -2.27
#